data_AF-A0A952UPU5-F1
#
_entry.id   AF-A0A952UPU5-F1
#
_cell.length_a   1.000
_cell.length_b   1.000
_cell.length_c   1.000
_cell.angle_alpha   90.00
_cell.angle_beta   90.00
_cell.angle_gamma   90.00
#
_symmetry.space_group_name_H-M   'P 1'
#
loop_
_entity.id
_entity.type
_entity.pdbx_description
1 polymer ?
#
loop_
_entity_poly.entity_id
_entity_poly.type
_entity_poly.pdbx_seq_one_letter_code
_entity_poly.pdbx_strand_id
1 'polypeptide(L)'
;MALSIKTEEADRLARELSRLTGETMTEAITQAMRERLERLRAEREAQGDYVSRMKAFVSERRLRYDRRPLTKQEWDEAVGDTPEELGHPRW
;
A
#
# COMPACT_ATOMS: atom_id res chain seq x y z
N MET A 1 -24.13 12.36 -19.39
CA MET A 1 -23.08 12.00 -20.39
C MET A 1 -23.14 10.50 -20.61
N ALA A 2 -22.80 10.01 -21.82
CA ALA A 2 -22.80 8.59 -22.13
C ALA A 2 -21.37 8.03 -22.12
N LEU A 3 -21.17 6.91 -21.42
CA LEU A 3 -19.94 6.12 -21.46
C LEU A 3 -20.13 4.99 -22.48
N SER A 4 -19.25 4.90 -23.49
CA SER A 4 -19.29 3.80 -24.48
C SER A 4 -18.13 2.84 -24.22
N ILE A 5 -18.45 1.61 -23.86
CA ILE A 5 -17.49 0.50 -23.70
C ILE A 5 -17.84 -0.55 -24.78
N LYS A 6 -16.87 -0.90 -25.63
CA LYS A 6 -17.09 -1.73 -26.84
C LYS A 6 -16.32 -3.05 -26.81
N THR A 7 -16.30 -3.70 -25.66
CA THR A 7 -15.68 -5.02 -25.52
C THR A 7 -16.74 -6.06 -25.19
N GLU A 8 -16.64 -7.24 -25.80
CA GLU A 8 -17.57 -8.35 -25.55
C GLU A 8 -17.55 -8.80 -24.08
N GLU A 9 -16.38 -8.72 -23.45
CA GLU A 9 -16.20 -9.04 -22.04
C GLU A 9 -16.99 -8.10 -21.14
N ALA A 10 -16.94 -6.79 -21.39
CA ALA A 10 -17.67 -5.82 -20.57
C ALA A 10 -19.19 -5.99 -20.70
N ASP A 11 -19.69 -6.24 -21.92
CA ASP A 11 -21.12 -6.53 -22.14
C ASP A 11 -21.54 -7.81 -21.40
N ARG A 12 -20.74 -8.89 -21.49
CA ARG A 12 -21.01 -10.15 -20.79
C ARG A 12 -21.07 -9.96 -19.28
N LEU A 13 -20.06 -9.32 -18.70
CA LEU A 13 -19.99 -9.05 -17.26
C LEU A 13 -21.13 -8.16 -16.80
N ALA A 14 -21.48 -7.11 -17.55
CA ALA A 14 -22.60 -6.24 -17.23
C ALA A 14 -23.94 -6.97 -17.24
N ARG A 15 -24.18 -7.83 -18.23
CA ARG A 15 -25.41 -8.64 -18.32
C ARG A 15 -25.49 -9.70 -17.24
N GLU A 16 -24.37 -10.29 -16.87
CA GLU A 16 -24.30 -11.28 -15.79
C GLU A 16 -24.59 -10.60 -14.46
N LEU A 17 -23.91 -9.48 -14.17
CA LEU A 17 -24.11 -8.73 -12.93
C LEU A 17 -25.56 -8.25 -12.78
N SER A 18 -26.12 -7.63 -13.82
CA SER A 18 -27.52 -7.20 -13.85
C SER A 18 -28.50 -8.37 -13.60
N ARG A 19 -28.24 -9.55 -14.17
CA ARG A 19 -29.08 -10.74 -13.94
C ARG A 19 -29.00 -11.26 -12.50
N LEU A 20 -27.81 -11.21 -11.91
CA LEU A 20 -27.59 -11.70 -10.54
C LEU A 20 -28.14 -10.72 -9.49
N THR A 21 -28.06 -9.42 -9.73
CA THR A 21 -28.53 -8.39 -8.77
C THR A 21 -30.00 -8.02 -8.98
N GLY A 22 -30.56 -8.27 -10.17
CA GLY A 22 -31.89 -7.81 -10.55
C GLY A 22 -31.96 -6.32 -10.89
N GLU A 23 -30.81 -5.64 -10.94
CA GLU A 23 -30.69 -4.23 -11.28
C GLU A 23 -30.59 -4.03 -12.80
N THR A 24 -30.82 -2.81 -13.29
CA THR A 24 -30.51 -2.49 -14.69
C THR A 24 -29.00 -2.57 -14.95
N MET A 25 -28.57 -2.81 -16.19
CA MET A 25 -27.14 -2.83 -16.55
C MET A 25 -26.42 -1.55 -16.10
N THR A 26 -27.07 -0.39 -16.21
CA THR A 26 -26.49 0.89 -15.79
C THR A 26 -26.28 0.94 -14.28
N GLU A 27 -27.26 0.53 -13.48
CA GLU A 27 -27.18 0.50 -12.02
C GLU A 27 -26.11 -0.48 -11.55
N ALA A 28 -26.15 -1.72 -12.06
CA ALA A 28 -25.19 -2.77 -11.75
C ALA A 28 -23.74 -2.33 -12.02
N ILE A 29 -23.47 -1.77 -13.21
CA ILE A 29 -22.13 -1.26 -13.55
C ILE A 29 -21.75 -0.08 -12.66
N THR A 30 -22.66 0.85 -12.42
CA THR A 30 -22.39 2.04 -11.61
C THR A 30 -22.02 1.66 -10.17
N GLN A 31 -22.76 0.70 -9.61
CA GLN A 31 -22.53 0.20 -8.26
C GLN A 31 -21.20 -0.58 -8.19
N ALA A 32 -20.91 -1.46 -9.14
CA ALA A 32 -19.64 -2.18 -9.18
C ALA A 32 -18.43 -1.23 -9.28
N MET A 33 -18.52 -0.19 -10.10
CA MET A 33 -17.47 0.84 -10.20
C MET A 33 -17.32 1.61 -8.88
N ARG A 34 -18.44 2.00 -8.25
CA ARG A 34 -18.45 2.71 -6.97
C ARG A 34 -17.75 1.89 -5.89
N GLU A 35 -18.12 0.63 -5.74
CA GLU A 35 -17.53 -0.28 -4.75
C GLU A 35 -16.04 -0.50 -5.00
N ARG A 36 -15.63 -0.66 -6.27
CA ARG A 36 -14.21 -0.81 -6.60
C ARG A 36 -13.43 0.47 -6.25
N LEU A 37 -13.98 1.64 -6.55
CA LEU A 37 -13.37 2.92 -6.20
C LEU A 37 -13.29 3.11 -4.68
N GLU A 38 -14.32 2.72 -3.94
CA GLU A 38 -14.35 2.81 -2.48
C GLU A 38 -13.28 1.91 -1.85
N ARG A 39 -13.18 0.64 -2.27
CA ARG A 39 -12.11 -0.27 -1.81
C ARG A 39 -10.72 0.31 -2.05
N LEU A 40 -10.47 0.83 -3.26
CA LEU A 40 -9.18 1.42 -3.61
C LEU A 40 -8.87 2.70 -2.82
N ARG A 41 -9.89 3.50 -2.49
CA ARG A 41 -9.73 4.70 -1.64
C ARG A 41 -9.41 4.30 -0.20
N ALA A 42 -10.13 3.33 0.36
CA ALA A 42 -9.88 2.82 1.71
C ALA A 42 -8.47 2.21 1.83
N GLU A 43 -8.02 1.44 0.84
CA GLU A 43 -6.64 0.89 0.80
C GLU A 43 -5.59 2.01 0.80
N ARG A 44 -5.79 3.06 -0.01
CA ARG A 44 -4.88 4.22 -0.06
C ARG A 44 -4.88 5.02 1.24
N GLU A 45 -6.05 5.20 1.85
CA GLU A 45 -6.17 5.89 3.13
C GLU A 45 -5.48 5.11 4.25
N ALA A 46 -5.66 3.79 4.32
CA ALA A 46 -4.96 2.93 5.28
C ALA A 46 -3.43 2.98 5.09
N GLN A 47 -2.95 3.02 3.84
CA GLN A 47 -1.52 3.19 3.55
C GLN A 47 -1.03 4.60 3.94
N GLY A 48 -1.82 5.64 3.65
CA GLY A 48 -1.53 7.02 4.04
C GLY A 48 -1.48 7.20 5.56
N ASP A 49 -2.36 6.53 6.28
CA ASP A 49 -2.39 6.48 7.74
C ASP A 49 -1.13 5.81 8.28
N TYR A 50 -0.69 4.67 7.73
CA TYR A 50 0.58 4.05 8.13
C TYR A 50 1.79 5.01 7.99
N VAL A 51 1.95 5.66 6.83
CA VAL A 51 3.05 6.61 6.61
C VAL A 51 2.95 7.81 7.56
N SER A 52 1.74 8.32 7.79
CA SER A 52 1.51 9.46 8.68
C SER A 52 1.81 9.09 10.14
N ARG A 53 1.35 7.92 10.60
CA ARG A 53 1.67 7.38 11.93
C ARG A 53 3.18 7.16 12.10
N MET A 54 3.86 6.64 11.09
CA MET A 54 5.31 6.46 11.12
C MET A 54 6.03 7.81 11.23
N LYS A 55 5.64 8.81 10.43
CA LYS A 55 6.19 10.17 10.51
C LYS A 55 5.94 10.80 11.88
N ALA A 56 4.74 10.65 12.45
CA ALA A 56 4.40 11.14 13.78
C ALA A 56 5.26 10.47 14.86
N PHE A 57 5.36 9.13 14.81
CA PHE A 57 6.19 8.32 15.72
C PHE A 57 7.66 8.76 15.71
N VAL A 58 8.23 8.92 14.51
CA VAL A 58 9.61 9.41 14.34
C VAL A 58 9.74 10.84 14.85
N SER A 59 8.83 11.74 14.49
CA SER A 59 8.86 13.16 14.90
C SER A 59 8.88 13.33 16.42
N GLU A 60 8.04 12.57 17.15
CA GLU A 60 7.96 12.58 18.61
C GLU A 60 9.22 12.05 19.30
N ARG A 61 9.98 11.18 18.64
CA ARG A 61 11.18 10.52 19.21
C ARG A 61 12.49 11.13 18.72
N ARG A 62 12.46 11.91 17.65
CA ARG A 62 13.66 12.39 16.94
C ARG A 62 14.63 13.23 17.78
N LEU A 63 14.14 13.82 18.87
CA LEU A 63 14.92 14.64 19.80
C LEU A 63 15.49 13.84 20.98
N ARG A 64 15.04 12.60 21.20
CA ARG A 64 15.51 11.73 22.29
C ARG A 64 16.81 11.01 21.97
N TYR A 65 17.14 10.88 20.69
CA TYR A 65 18.30 10.12 20.22
C TYR A 65 19.20 11.01 19.37
N ASP A 66 20.51 10.83 19.51
CA ASP A 66 21.45 11.35 18.54
C ASP A 66 21.25 10.61 17.21
N ARG A 67 21.09 11.36 16.12
CA ARG A 67 20.81 10.84 14.77
C ARG A 67 21.88 11.23 13.77
N ARG A 68 23.07 11.60 14.26
CA ARG A 68 24.27 11.70 13.43
C ARG A 68 24.51 10.37 12.69
N PRO A 69 25.10 10.41 11.49
CA PRO A 69 25.55 9.19 10.82
C PRO A 69 26.44 8.35 11.74
N LEU A 70 26.13 7.06 11.87
CA LEU A 70 26.96 6.09 12.57
C LEU A 70 28.18 5.75 11.72
N THR A 71 29.35 5.69 12.36
CA THR A 71 30.53 5.12 11.74
C THR A 71 30.41 3.60 11.67
N LYS A 72 31.17 2.98 10.76
CA LYS A 72 31.23 1.52 10.66
C LYS A 72 31.69 0.89 11.99
N GLN A 73 32.69 1.49 12.64
CA GLN A 73 33.21 1.00 13.92
C GLN A 73 32.14 1.05 15.02
N GLU A 74 31.42 2.17 15.18
CA GLU A 74 30.33 2.28 16.16
C GLU A 74 29.20 1.28 15.89
N TRP A 75 28.92 0.97 14.62
CA TRP A 75 27.99 -0.08 14.25
C TRP A 75 28.50 -1.46 14.66
N ASP A 76 29.71 -1.83 14.22
CA ASP A 76 30.34 -3.12 14.49
C ASP A 76 30.43 -3.40 16.01
N GLU A 77 30.78 -2.38 16.82
CA GLU A 77 30.79 -2.46 18.29
C GLU A 77 29.39 -2.65 18.90
N ALA A 78 28.35 -2.06 18.31
CA ALA A 78 26.98 -2.12 18.83
C ALA A 78 26.23 -3.42 18.51
N VAL A 79 26.47 -4.02 17.33
CA VAL A 79 25.89 -5.32 16.98
C VAL A 79 26.63 -6.50 17.62
N GLY A 80 27.85 -6.29 18.12
CA GLY A 80 28.61 -7.31 18.85
C GLY A 80 29.14 -8.44 17.97
N ASP A 81 29.02 -8.30 16.65
CA ASP A 81 29.52 -9.22 15.66
C ASP A 81 30.61 -8.51 14.86
N THR A 82 31.87 -8.81 15.16
CA THR A 82 32.93 -8.44 14.23
C THR A 82 32.81 -9.31 12.97
N PRO A 83 33.10 -8.81 11.75
CA PRO A 83 33.14 -9.63 10.55
C PRO A 83 34.06 -10.87 10.68
N GLU A 84 35.03 -10.82 11.59
CA GLU A 84 35.91 -11.93 11.96
C GLU A 84 35.19 -13.03 12.77
N GLU A 85 34.18 -12.69 13.58
CA GLU A 85 33.38 -13.65 14.38
C GLU A 85 32.25 -14.31 13.58
N LEU A 86 31.70 -13.61 12.58
CA LEU A 86 30.62 -14.13 11.71
C LEU A 86 31.11 -14.96 10.51
N GLY A 87 32.43 -15.10 10.31
CA GLY A 87 32.99 -15.93 9.23
C GLY A 87 32.64 -15.46 7.82
N HIS A 88 32.25 -14.20 7.64
CA HIS A 88 31.90 -13.65 6.33
C HIS A 88 33.12 -13.00 5.65
N PRO A 89 33.50 -13.44 4.43
CA PRO A 89 34.63 -12.85 3.72
C PRO A 89 34.33 -11.40 3.33
N ARG A 90 35.29 -10.50 3.59
CA ARG A 90 35.28 -9.11 3.11
C ARG A 90 35.24 -9.11 1.58
N TRP A 91 34.18 -8.59 1.00
CA TRP A 91 34.10 -8.21 -0.42
C TRP A 91 34.33 -6.71 -0.57
#